data_AF-A0ABD1YXD4-F1
#
_entry.id   AF-A0ABD1YXD4-F1
#
_cell.length_a   1.000
_cell.length_b   1.000
_cell.length_c   1.000
_cell.angle_alpha   90.00
_cell.angle_beta   90.00
_cell.angle_gamma   90.00
#
_symmetry.space_group_name_H-M   'P 1'
#
loop_
_entity.id
_entity.type
_entity.pdbx_description
1 polymer ?
#
loop_
_entity_poly.entity_id
_entity_poly.type
_entity_poly.pdbx_seq_one_letter_code
_entity_poly.pdbx_strand_id
1 'polypeptide(L)'
;MLSGILHISLPCKIPMVDLSYNSLSGLVPTALAGVKTLYLNNNRFSGMVPPIYSFNMQIGVMETLYLQNNYLIGLTNLLLGMSFPSDVTLYLQFNCGLPPTAKLMSQQRRLGEHQAHT
;
A
#
# COMPACT_ATOMS: atom_id res chain seq x y z
N MET A 1 14.93 5.82 -11.09
CA MET A 1 14.23 5.42 -9.85
C MET A 1 13.17 6.47 -9.55
N LEU A 2 11.88 6.10 -9.52
CA LEU A 2 10.81 7.02 -9.11
C LEU A 2 10.73 7.06 -7.58
N SER A 3 10.47 8.24 -7.03
CA SER A 3 10.34 8.47 -5.59
C SER A 3 9.33 9.57 -5.29
N GLY A 4 8.80 9.59 -4.08
CA GLY A 4 7.85 10.60 -3.63
C GLY A 4 6.43 10.06 -3.50
N ILE A 5 5.45 10.96 -3.53
CA ILE A 5 4.02 10.64 -3.42
C ILE A 5 3.43 10.53 -4.83
N LEU A 6 2.58 9.54 -5.02
CA LEU A 6 1.89 9.32 -6.28
C LEU A 6 0.58 10.13 -6.33
N HIS A 7 0.52 11.17 -7.17
CA HIS A 7 -0.68 11.93 -7.47
C HIS A 7 -1.19 11.55 -8.87
N ILE A 8 -2.34 10.88 -8.95
CA ILE A 8 -2.87 10.34 -10.20
C ILE A 8 -4.34 10.73 -10.37
N SER A 9 -4.70 11.19 -11.57
CA SER A 9 -6.07 11.30 -12.07
C SER A 9 -6.12 10.62 -13.44
N LEU A 10 -6.92 9.56 -13.59
CA LEU A 10 -6.98 8.76 -14.83
C LEU A 10 -8.37 8.90 -15.48
N PRO A 11 -8.48 9.58 -16.63
CA PRO A 11 -9.74 9.68 -17.38
C PRO A 11 -9.99 8.49 -18.32
N CYS A 12 -9.08 7.51 -18.41
CA CYS A 12 -9.20 6.34 -19.30
C CYS A 12 -8.96 5.02 -18.56
N LYS A 13 -9.64 3.94 -18.99
CA LYS A 13 -9.43 2.59 -18.46
C LYS A 13 -8.07 2.06 -18.90
N ILE A 14 -7.07 2.22 -18.04
CA ILE A 14 -5.75 1.62 -18.25
C ILE A 14 -5.83 0.13 -17.84
N PRO A 15 -5.50 -0.82 -18.73
CA PRO A 15 -5.60 -2.23 -18.41
C PRO A 15 -4.52 -2.67 -17.41
N MET A 16 -3.33 -2.10 -17.47
CA MET A 16 -2.20 -2.49 -16.64
C MET A 16 -1.40 -1.26 -16.20
N VAL A 17 -1.12 -1.19 -14.90
CA VAL A 17 -0.22 -0.20 -14.32
C VAL A 17 0.84 -0.93 -13.52
N ASP A 18 2.09 -0.78 -13.93
CA ASP A 18 3.25 -1.29 -13.20
C ASP A 18 4.07 -0.12 -12.66
N LEU A 19 4.10 0.00 -11.33
CA LEU A 19 4.91 0.95 -10.58
C LEU A 19 5.82 0.23 -9.59
N SER A 20 6.02 -1.08 -9.78
CA SER A 20 6.83 -1.90 -8.88
C SER A 20 8.31 -1.50 -8.90
N TYR A 21 9.03 -1.87 -7.84
CA TYR A 21 10.48 -1.60 -7.70
C TYR A 21 10.85 -0.11 -7.76
N ASN A 22 10.10 0.71 -7.03
CA ASN A 22 10.39 2.13 -6.89
C ASN A 22 10.54 2.51 -5.41
N SER A 23 10.73 3.80 -5.15
CA SER A 23 10.73 4.35 -3.79
C SER A 23 9.49 5.22 -3.56
N LEU A 24 8.36 4.86 -4.15
CA LEU A 24 7.08 5.55 -3.92
C LEU A 24 6.61 5.31 -2.49
N SER A 25 6.01 6.32 -1.87
CA SER A 25 5.63 6.30 -0.46
C SER A 25 4.28 6.97 -0.22
N GLY A 26 3.77 6.86 1.01
CA GLY A 26 2.45 7.37 1.39
C GLY A 26 1.40 6.26 1.39
N LEU A 27 0.13 6.64 1.24
CA LEU A 27 -1.00 5.71 1.15
C LEU A 27 -1.13 5.13 -0.26
N VAL A 28 -1.77 3.97 -0.38
CA VAL A 28 -2.17 3.43 -1.69
C VAL A 28 -3.30 4.30 -2.27
N PRO A 29 -3.15 4.93 -3.44
CA PRO A 29 -4.11 5.92 -3.94
C PRO A 29 -5.36 5.25 -4.52
N THR A 30 -6.56 5.75 -4.23
CA THR A 30 -7.83 5.18 -4.76
C THR A 30 -7.98 5.32 -6.27
N ALA A 31 -7.29 6.29 -6.89
CA ALA A 31 -7.33 6.53 -8.34
C ALA A 31 -6.86 5.33 -9.18
N LEU A 32 -6.11 4.40 -8.60
CA LEU A 32 -5.63 3.19 -9.27
C LEU A 32 -6.55 1.98 -9.06
N ALA A 33 -7.61 2.10 -8.26
CA ALA A 33 -8.50 0.97 -7.97
C ALA A 33 -9.29 0.49 -9.18
N GLY A 34 -9.44 1.31 -10.23
CA GLY A 34 -10.14 0.95 -11.47
C GLY A 34 -9.26 0.24 -12.51
N VAL A 35 -7.98 -0.03 -12.19
CA VAL A 35 -7.05 -0.73 -13.08
C VAL A 35 -7.28 -2.24 -12.97
N LYS A 36 -7.23 -2.93 -14.10
CA LYS A 36 -7.43 -4.39 -14.16
C LYS A 36 -6.25 -5.15 -13.54
N THR A 37 -5.03 -4.74 -13.85
CA THR A 37 -3.78 -5.34 -13.34
C THR A 37 -2.87 -4.27 -12.74
N LEU A 38 -2.60 -4.36 -11.43
CA LEU A 38 -1.84 -3.35 -10.70
C LEU A 38 -0.66 -3.95 -9.93
N TYR A 39 0.54 -3.46 -10.23
CA TYR A 39 1.77 -3.77 -9.50
C TYR A 39 2.28 -2.56 -8.72
N LEU A 40 2.23 -2.64 -7.39
CA LEU A 40 2.81 -1.66 -6.47
C LEU A 40 3.86 -2.28 -5.54
N ASN A 41 4.23 -3.54 -5.77
CA ASN A 41 5.18 -4.26 -4.93
C ASN A 41 6.59 -3.64 -4.97
N ASN A 42 7.37 -3.87 -3.92
CA ASN A 42 8.71 -3.29 -3.75
C ASN A 42 8.68 -1.75 -3.82
N ASN A 43 7.85 -1.15 -2.96
CA ASN A 43 7.78 0.29 -2.74
C ASN A 43 7.82 0.57 -1.23
N ARG A 44 7.46 1.80 -0.84
CA ARG A 44 7.38 2.25 0.56
C ARG A 44 5.97 2.71 0.93
N PHE A 45 4.94 2.15 0.29
CA PHE A 45 3.55 2.45 0.67
C PHE A 45 3.27 1.96 2.09
N SER A 46 2.44 2.68 2.82
CA SER A 46 2.14 2.44 4.24
C SER A 46 0.68 2.74 4.56
N GLY A 47 0.26 2.41 5.78
CA GLY A 47 -1.14 2.58 6.20
C GLY A 47 -2.05 1.48 5.66
N MET A 48 -3.36 1.73 5.69
CA MET A 48 -4.37 0.77 5.26
C MET A 48 -4.56 0.83 3.75
N VAL A 49 -4.85 -0.32 3.13
CA VAL A 49 -5.32 -0.39 1.74
C VAL A 49 -6.79 0.04 1.70
N PRO A 50 -7.18 1.00 0.85
CA PRO A 50 -8.58 1.42 0.73
C PRO A 50 -9.51 0.25 0.35
N PRO A 51 -10.69 0.09 0.99
CA PRO A 51 -11.63 -1.01 0.72
C PRO A 51 -12.12 -1.11 -0.73
N ILE A 52 -12.03 -0.01 -1.51
CA ILE A 52 -12.42 -0.01 -2.93
C ILE A 52 -11.60 -1.01 -3.75
N TYR A 53 -10.38 -1.34 -3.34
CA TYR A 53 -9.55 -2.35 -4.01
C TYR A 53 -10.19 -3.74 -3.91
N SER A 54 -10.53 -4.18 -2.70
CA SER A 54 -11.15 -5.48 -2.52
C SER A 54 -12.58 -5.53 -3.07
N PHE A 55 -13.33 -4.42 -3.00
CA PHE A 55 -14.62 -4.30 -3.71
C PHE A 55 -14.46 -4.50 -5.23
N ASN A 56 -13.50 -3.82 -5.87
CA ASN A 56 -13.29 -3.95 -7.31
C ASN A 56 -12.79 -5.33 -7.74
N MET A 57 -12.07 -6.03 -6.86
CA MET A 57 -11.72 -7.43 -7.08
C MET A 57 -12.95 -8.34 -6.98
N GLN A 58 -13.85 -8.09 -6.03
CA GLN A 58 -15.08 -8.85 -5.86
C GLN A 58 -16.03 -8.73 -7.06
N ILE A 59 -16.16 -7.52 -7.64
CA ILE A 59 -17.05 -7.26 -8.79
C ILE A 59 -16.37 -7.51 -10.16
N GLY A 60 -15.14 -8.04 -10.19
CA GLY A 60 -14.43 -8.38 -11.42
C GLY A 60 -13.88 -7.20 -12.22
N VAL A 61 -13.75 -6.02 -11.61
CA VAL A 61 -13.09 -4.85 -12.23
C VAL A 61 -11.56 -5.00 -12.18
N MET A 62 -11.05 -5.53 -11.07
CA MET A 62 -9.62 -5.77 -10.84
C MET A 62 -9.35 -7.27 -10.73
N GLU A 63 -8.45 -7.78 -11.56
CA GLU A 63 -8.07 -9.19 -11.55
C GLU A 63 -6.74 -9.40 -10.82
N THR A 64 -5.83 -8.43 -10.83
CA THR A 64 -4.49 -8.63 -10.27
C THR A 64 -4.04 -7.46 -9.42
N LEU A 65 -3.62 -7.76 -8.18
CA LEU A 65 -3.10 -6.78 -7.24
C LEU A 65 -1.85 -7.31 -6.51
N TYR A 66 -0.72 -6.65 -6.76
CA TYR A 66 0.57 -6.97 -6.12
C TYR A 66 0.96 -5.84 -5.17
N LEU A 67 0.96 -6.12 -3.87
CA LEU A 67 1.27 -5.18 -2.80
C LEU A 67 2.42 -5.64 -1.91
N GLN A 68 3.05 -6.78 -2.22
CA GLN A 68 4.10 -7.34 -1.39
C GLN A 68 5.31 -6.41 -1.27
N ASN A 69 6.07 -6.54 -0.17
CA ASN A 69 7.27 -5.76 0.07
C ASN A 69 6.97 -4.24 0.12
N ASN A 70 6.03 -3.87 1.00
CA ASN A 70 5.66 -2.51 1.39
C ASN A 70 5.52 -2.45 2.94
N TYR A 71 4.96 -1.38 3.49
CA TYR A 71 4.73 -1.17 4.92
C TYR A 71 3.24 -1.08 5.27
N LEU A 72 2.39 -1.83 4.55
CA LEU A 72 0.92 -1.76 4.71
C LEU A 72 0.45 -2.50 5.97
N ILE A 73 -0.68 -2.04 6.52
CA ILE A 73 -1.33 -2.60 7.72
C ILE A 73 -2.79 -2.98 7.45
N GLY A 74 -3.38 -3.78 8.34
CA GLY A 74 -4.80 -4.13 8.26
C GLY A 74 -5.17 -5.04 7.08
N LEU A 75 -4.18 -5.69 6.46
CA LEU A 75 -4.38 -6.54 5.28
C LEU A 75 -5.28 -7.76 5.54
N THR A 76 -5.33 -8.26 6.77
CA THR A 76 -6.27 -9.32 7.18
C THR A 76 -7.72 -8.85 7.10
N ASN A 77 -8.01 -7.59 7.42
CA ASN A 77 -9.36 -7.03 7.37
C ASN A 77 -9.79 -6.68 5.95
N LEU A 78 -8.83 -6.49 5.03
CA LEU A 78 -9.12 -6.16 3.62
C LEU A 78 -9.95 -7.24 2.93
N LEU A 79 -9.80 -8.50 3.35
CA LEU A 79 -10.37 -9.69 2.70
C LEU A 79 -11.43 -10.42 3.55
N LEU A 80 -11.73 -9.92 4.75
CA LEU A 80 -12.58 -10.64 5.69
C LEU A 80 -14.02 -10.74 5.16
N GLY A 81 -14.52 -11.97 5.02
CA GLY A 81 -15.87 -12.24 4.50
C GLY A 81 -16.05 -12.04 3.00
N MET A 82 -14.95 -11.86 2.24
CA MET A 82 -14.99 -11.70 0.79
C MET A 82 -14.93 -13.05 0.07
N SER A 83 -15.64 -13.13 -1.05
CA SER A 83 -15.46 -14.16 -2.07
C SER A 83 -15.01 -13.47 -3.35
N PHE A 84 -13.99 -14.02 -4.02
CA PHE A 84 -13.43 -13.47 -5.25
C PHE A 84 -13.64 -14.44 -6.41
N PRO A 85 -13.80 -13.92 -7.65
CA PRO A 85 -13.69 -14.71 -8.87
C PRO A 85 -12.37 -15.52 -8.92
N SER A 86 -12.39 -16.67 -9.60
CA SER A 86 -11.26 -17.63 -9.63
C SER A 86 -10.00 -17.10 -10.31
N ASP A 87 -10.14 -16.09 -11.16
CA ASP A 87 -9.10 -15.39 -11.91
C ASP A 87 -8.45 -14.25 -11.10
N VAL A 88 -8.94 -13.95 -9.90
CA VAL A 88 -8.35 -12.94 -9.02
C VAL A 88 -7.03 -13.43 -8.41
N THR A 89 -6.00 -12.62 -8.62
CA THR A 89 -4.64 -12.84 -8.13
C THR A 89 -4.23 -11.74 -7.15
N LEU A 90 -3.85 -12.12 -5.94
CA LEU A 90 -3.53 -11.19 -4.85
C LEU A 90 -2.25 -11.58 -4.10
N TYR A 91 -1.28 -10.67 -4.04
CA TYR A 91 -0.03 -10.86 -3.31
C TYR A 91 0.18 -9.79 -2.24
N LEU A 92 0.09 -10.19 -0.97
CA LEU A 92 0.12 -9.29 0.20
C LEU A 92 1.29 -9.52 1.16
N GLN A 93 2.10 -10.56 0.91
CA GLN A 93 3.21 -10.97 1.76
C GLN A 93 4.25 -9.86 1.99
N PHE A 94 5.08 -10.01 3.03
CA PHE A 94 6.17 -9.06 3.33
C PHE A 94 5.70 -7.61 3.46
N ASN A 95 4.56 -7.38 4.12
CA ASN A 95 4.15 -6.08 4.61
C ASN A 95 4.40 -6.00 6.11
N CYS A 96 5.15 -5.00 6.56
CA CYS A 96 5.46 -4.80 7.97
C CYS A 96 5.12 -3.34 8.33
N GLY A 97 4.13 -3.13 9.20
CA GLY A 97 3.40 -1.86 9.38
C GLY A 97 4.16 -0.61 9.84
N LEU A 98 5.49 -0.61 9.83
CA LEU A 98 6.31 0.54 10.19
C LEU A 98 7.31 0.87 9.08
N PRO A 99 7.14 2.01 8.38
CA PRO A 99 8.16 2.49 7.46
C PRO A 99 9.46 2.81 8.24
N PRO A 100 10.65 2.66 7.62
CA PRO A 100 11.94 2.74 8.31
C PRO A 100 12.18 4.07 9.03
N THR A 101 11.58 5.15 8.53
CA THR A 101 11.68 6.50 9.10
C THR A 101 10.93 6.66 10.43
N ALA A 102 9.91 5.84 10.71
CA ALA A 102 9.16 5.92 11.96
C ALA A 102 9.96 5.44 13.18
N LYS A 103 10.99 4.60 12.98
CA LYS A 103 11.86 4.11 14.06
C LYS A 103 12.90 5.13 14.55
N LEU A 104 13.26 6.15 13.76
CA LEU A 104 14.25 7.15 14.20
C LEU A 104 13.67 8.16 15.21
N MET A 105 12.39 8.50 15.12
CA MET A 105 11.76 9.49 16.01
C MET A 105 11.48 8.96 17.43
N SER A 106 11.37 7.64 17.62
CA SER A 106 11.13 7.05 18.95
C SER A 106 12.41 6.85 19.77
N GLN A 107 13.58 6.78 19.14
CA GLN A 107 14.87 6.70 19.86
C GLN A 107 15.43 8.07 20.24
N GLN A 108 15.11 9.14 19.50
CA GLN A 108 15.59 10.49 19.84
C GLN A 108 14.84 11.16 20.99
N ARG A 109 13.57 10.79 21.29
CA ARG A 109 12.86 11.34 22.47
C ARG A 109 13.41 10.88 23.81
N ARG A 110 14.00 9.68 23.90
CA ARG A 110 14.54 9.18 25.19
C ARG A 110 15.82 9.85 25.63
N LEU A 111 16.52 10.57 24.74
CA LEU A 111 17.76 11.27 25.08
C LEU A 111 17.54 12.72 25.54
N GLY A 112 16.32 13.27 25.44
CA GLY A 112 16.01 14.65 25.81
C GLY A 112 15.38 14.87 27.19
N GLU A 113 14.90 13.82 27.86
CA GLU A 113 14.09 13.96 29.10
C GLU A 113 14.90 13.82 30.40
N HIS A 114 16.22 13.59 30.34
CA HIS A 114 17.05 13.37 31.53
C HIS A 114 17.78 14.61 32.08
N GLN A 115 17.56 15.81 31.52
CA GLN A 115 18.24 17.04 31.95
C GLN A 115 17.26 18.20 32.16
N ALA A 116 16.29 18.04 33.06
CA ALA A 116 15.52 19.19 33.55
C ALA A 116 14.86 18.85 34.89
N HIS A 117 15.63 18.59 35.95
CA HIS A 117 15.20 18.78 37.35
C HIS A 117 16.45 18.84 38.24
N THR A 118 16.89 20.05 38.55
CA THR A 118 17.61 20.43 39.77
C THR A 118 17.37 21.91 40.00
#